data_AF-A0A976HM28-F1
#
_entry.id   AF-A0A976HM28-F1
#
_cell.length_a   1.000
_cell.length_b   1.000
_cell.length_c   1.000
_cell.angle_alpha   90.00
_cell.angle_beta   90.00
_cell.angle_gamma   90.00
#
_symmetry.space_group_name_H-M   'P 1'
#
loop_
_entity.id
_entity.type
_entity.pdbx_description
1 polymer ?
#
loop_
_entity_poly.entity_id
_entity_poly.type
_entity_poly.pdbx_seq_one_letter_code
_entity_poly.pdbx_strand_id
1 'polypeptide(L)'
;MPLTASQALSALNRAAPVTKTQPDLLIAGATGVLGNAVLRRLVGVHRYAHTQVLAREPVQQGMRQLSLQLVSGEIAAWPVDGRCDVAVIMFEPPRMYYERERALWTPQPSELTALGAWLHACGAQTLAVVLPHAQGTLPESLKRGLASLDEQALAALGFERLLILRSAEKPAEQRHKHPLDALAHWMLGVFKFMVPTQEQPVRPTKIAEIVDALLQTAPAGITVLSPQEMWALSQRNAHDLAQQIAQRWHGAS
;
A
#
# COMPACT_ATOMS: atom_id res chain seq x y z
N MET A 1 43.68 -14.05 30.81
CA MET A 1 42.91 -13.49 31.95
C MET A 1 41.64 -14.32 32.11
N PRO A 2 41.37 -14.90 33.29
CA PRO A 2 40.16 -15.69 33.50
C PRO A 2 38.94 -14.76 33.55
N LEU A 3 37.87 -15.13 32.84
CA LEU A 3 36.60 -14.41 32.87
C LEU A 3 36.06 -14.42 34.32
N THR A 4 35.68 -13.24 34.81
CA THR A 4 35.09 -13.12 36.16
C THR A 4 33.64 -13.64 36.14
N ALA A 5 33.18 -14.22 37.25
CA ALA A 5 31.83 -14.80 37.34
C ALA A 5 30.71 -13.79 37.00
N SER A 6 30.93 -12.51 37.26
CA SER A 6 30.02 -11.40 36.88
C SER A 6 29.99 -11.14 35.36
N GLN A 7 31.11 -11.34 34.66
CA GLN A 7 31.15 -11.29 33.19
C GLN A 7 30.45 -12.49 32.56
N ALA A 8 30.51 -13.66 33.20
CA ALA A 8 29.75 -14.85 32.76
C ALA A 8 28.23 -14.67 32.97
N LEU A 9 27.79 -14.13 34.12
CA LEU A 9 26.37 -13.89 34.39
C LEU A 9 25.76 -12.79 33.50
N SER A 10 26.50 -11.71 33.22
CA SER A 10 26.04 -10.63 32.33
C SER A 10 26.00 -11.04 30.84
N ALA A 11 26.73 -12.08 30.45
CA ALA A 11 26.61 -12.70 29.13
C ALA A 11 25.36 -13.58 29.03
N LEU A 12 24.99 -14.29 30.09
CA LEU A 12 23.75 -15.09 30.16
C LEU A 12 22.48 -14.24 30.20
N ASN A 13 22.55 -13.05 30.81
CA ASN A 13 21.42 -12.11 30.87
C ASN A 13 21.29 -11.22 29.63
N ARG A 14 22.27 -11.22 28.73
CA ARG A 14 22.08 -10.68 27.38
C ARG A 14 21.27 -11.72 26.62
N ALA A 15 19.96 -11.48 26.52
CA ALA A 15 19.12 -12.21 25.56
C ALA A 15 19.89 -12.25 24.23
N ALA A 16 20.21 -13.47 23.78
CA ALA A 16 20.89 -13.65 22.51
C ALA A 16 20.13 -12.82 21.46
N PRO A 17 20.82 -12.05 20.61
CA PRO A 17 20.13 -11.29 19.57
C PRO A 17 19.33 -12.29 18.75
N VAL A 18 18.01 -12.27 18.90
CA VAL A 18 17.12 -13.02 18.02
C VAL A 18 17.36 -12.41 16.66
N THR A 19 18.02 -13.15 15.77
CA THR A 19 18.20 -12.76 14.38
C THR A 19 16.80 -12.67 13.81
N LYS A 20 16.22 -11.47 13.72
CA LYS A 20 14.92 -11.27 13.09
C LYS A 20 15.07 -11.66 11.63
N THR A 21 14.52 -12.81 11.25
CA THR A 21 14.35 -13.18 9.85
C THR A 21 13.63 -12.03 9.16
N GLN A 22 14.16 -11.56 8.04
CA GLN A 22 13.50 -10.52 7.28
C GLN A 22 12.14 -11.06 6.79
N PRO A 23 11.06 -10.25 6.85
CA PRO A 23 9.73 -10.70 6.45
C PRO A 23 9.64 -10.95 4.95
N ASP A 24 8.72 -11.81 4.53
CA ASP A 24 8.32 -11.98 3.14
C ASP A 24 7.22 -10.98 2.76
N LEU A 25 7.41 -10.32 1.61
CA LEU A 25 6.49 -9.32 1.06
C LEU A 25 5.69 -9.90 -0.09
N LEU A 26 4.38 -9.67 -0.12
CA LEU A 26 3.52 -9.93 -1.27
C LEU A 26 2.88 -8.64 -1.78
N ILE A 27 2.96 -8.39 -3.08
CA ILE A 27 2.37 -7.21 -3.72
C ILE A 27 1.31 -7.64 -4.75
N ALA A 28 0.08 -7.19 -4.55
CA ALA A 28 -1.02 -7.32 -5.49
C ALA A 28 -1.25 -5.98 -6.21
N GLY A 29 -1.42 -6.04 -7.54
CA GLY A 29 -1.64 -4.83 -8.34
C GLY A 29 -0.42 -3.92 -8.46
N ALA A 30 0.77 -4.50 -8.56
CA ALA A 30 2.00 -3.78 -8.93
C ALA A 30 2.01 -3.31 -10.40
N THR A 31 0.84 -2.95 -10.93
CA THR A 31 0.58 -2.48 -12.28
C THR A 31 0.60 -0.95 -12.33
N GLY A 32 1.00 -0.37 -13.45
CA GLY A 32 1.05 1.09 -13.61
C GLY A 32 2.18 1.81 -12.86
N VAL A 33 2.02 3.12 -12.62
CA VAL A 33 3.06 4.02 -12.10
C VAL A 33 3.26 3.87 -10.60
N LEU A 34 2.17 3.84 -9.84
CA LEU A 34 2.18 3.64 -8.41
C LEU A 34 2.64 2.22 -8.09
N GLY A 35 2.11 1.21 -8.78
CA GLY A 35 2.55 -0.16 -8.62
C GLY A 35 4.07 -0.31 -8.78
N ASN A 36 4.62 0.24 -9.86
CA ASN A 36 6.06 0.20 -10.13
C ASN A 36 6.88 1.06 -9.15
N ALA A 37 6.37 2.23 -8.74
CA ALA A 37 7.05 3.08 -7.75
C ALA A 37 7.16 2.40 -6.38
N VAL A 38 6.07 1.78 -5.91
CA VAL A 38 6.03 1.01 -4.65
C VAL A 38 6.93 -0.21 -4.75
N LEU A 39 6.83 -0.98 -5.84
CA LEU A 39 7.68 -2.16 -6.06
C LEU A 39 9.17 -1.79 -6.02
N ARG A 40 9.59 -0.78 -6.79
CA ARG A 40 10.99 -0.33 -6.82
C ARG A 40 11.47 0.16 -5.46
N ARG A 41 10.61 0.88 -4.73
CA ARG A 41 10.94 1.38 -3.39
C ARG A 41 11.15 0.23 -2.40
N LEU A 42 10.17 -0.68 -2.29
CA LEU A 42 10.20 -1.76 -1.29
C LEU A 42 11.28 -2.81 -1.58
N VAL A 43 11.53 -3.13 -2.86
CA VAL A 43 12.65 -4.00 -3.24
C VAL A 43 13.99 -3.28 -3.03
N GLY A 44 14.07 -1.99 -3.36
CA GLY A 44 15.31 -1.20 -3.26
C GLY A 44 15.79 -0.93 -1.83
N VAL A 45 14.91 -1.02 -0.82
CA VAL A 45 15.31 -0.87 0.59
C VAL A 45 15.87 -2.16 1.21
N HIS A 46 15.81 -3.30 0.51
CA HIS A 46 16.38 -4.59 0.93
C HIS A 46 16.00 -5.04 2.36
N ARG A 47 14.75 -4.77 2.75
CA ARG A 47 14.20 -5.10 4.10
C ARG A 47 13.45 -6.42 4.15
N TYR A 48 13.11 -6.97 3.00
CA TYR A 48 12.31 -8.18 2.87
C TYR A 48 13.21 -9.30 2.37
N ALA A 49 13.07 -10.49 2.94
CA ALA A 49 13.84 -11.66 2.52
C ALA A 49 13.51 -12.01 1.06
N HIS A 50 12.22 -11.91 0.73
CA HIS A 50 11.69 -12.19 -0.59
C HIS A 50 10.47 -11.31 -0.90
N THR A 51 10.30 -10.95 -2.17
CA THR A 51 9.14 -10.18 -2.66
C THR A 51 8.41 -10.98 -3.73
N GLN A 52 7.14 -11.30 -3.48
CA GLN A 52 6.25 -11.95 -4.44
C GLN A 52 5.33 -10.92 -5.07
N VAL A 53 5.12 -11.00 -6.38
CA VAL A 53 4.14 -10.17 -7.08
C VAL A 53 3.11 -11.06 -7.75
N LEU A 54 1.83 -10.77 -7.56
CA LEU A 54 0.75 -11.53 -8.20
C LEU A 54 0.76 -11.29 -9.72
N ALA A 55 0.72 -12.38 -10.49
CA ALA A 55 0.75 -12.35 -11.94
C ALA A 55 -0.33 -13.26 -12.55
N ARG A 56 -0.85 -12.86 -13.70
CA ARG A 56 -1.77 -13.65 -14.53
C ARG A 56 -1.01 -14.54 -15.50
N GLU A 57 0.15 -14.08 -15.96
CA GLU A 57 0.96 -14.74 -16.97
C GLU A 57 2.43 -14.82 -16.52
N PRO A 58 3.18 -15.85 -16.95
CA PRO A 58 4.60 -15.96 -16.62
C PRO A 58 5.39 -14.86 -17.34
N VAL A 59 6.23 -14.14 -16.59
CA VAL A 59 7.16 -13.13 -17.14
C VAL A 59 8.58 -13.50 -16.75
N GLN A 60 9.54 -13.22 -17.64
CA GLN A 60 10.96 -13.36 -17.30
C GLN A 60 11.33 -12.40 -16.16
N GLN A 61 11.80 -13.00 -15.06
CA GLN A 61 12.22 -12.27 -13.86
C GLN A 61 13.57 -11.60 -14.10
N GLY A 62 13.67 -10.31 -13.74
CA GLY A 62 14.91 -9.54 -13.84
C GLY A 62 15.73 -9.51 -12.55
N MET A 63 15.19 -9.97 -11.41
CA MET A 63 15.77 -9.77 -10.07
C MET A 63 15.65 -11.05 -9.23
N ARG A 64 16.74 -11.44 -8.53
CA ARG A 64 16.82 -12.71 -7.78
C ARG A 64 15.91 -12.80 -6.54
N GLN A 65 15.55 -11.66 -5.94
CA GLN A 65 14.72 -11.59 -4.73
C GLN A 65 13.24 -11.35 -5.03
N LEU A 66 12.87 -11.33 -6.32
CA LEU A 66 11.52 -11.08 -6.78
C LEU A 66 10.98 -12.32 -7.49
N SER A 67 9.91 -12.91 -6.96
CA SER A 67 9.16 -13.95 -7.65
C SER A 67 7.83 -13.45 -8.18
N LEU A 68 7.29 -14.18 -9.14
CA LEU A 68 5.92 -14.00 -9.60
C LEU A 68 5.11 -15.18 -9.10
N GLN A 69 4.00 -14.90 -8.41
CA GLN A 69 3.03 -15.90 -8.03
C GLN A 69 1.90 -15.88 -9.06
N LEU A 70 1.81 -16.96 -9.83
CA LEU A 70 0.78 -17.10 -10.86
C LEU A 70 -0.56 -17.40 -10.18
N VAL A 71 -1.55 -16.57 -10.48
CA VAL A 71 -2.91 -16.68 -9.95
C VAL A 71 -3.91 -16.67 -11.09
N SER A 72 -4.91 -17.55 -11.00
CA SER A 72 -5.99 -17.66 -11.98
C SER A 72 -7.27 -18.15 -11.30
N GLY A 73 -8.43 -17.84 -11.91
CA GLY A 73 -9.74 -18.18 -11.35
C GLY A 73 -10.10 -17.38 -10.10
N GLU A 74 -10.99 -17.94 -9.28
CA GLU A 74 -11.50 -17.30 -8.07
C GLU A 74 -10.47 -17.29 -6.93
N ILE A 75 -10.40 -16.17 -6.21
CA ILE A 75 -9.41 -15.93 -5.14
C ILE A 75 -9.49 -17.01 -4.03
N ALA A 76 -10.69 -17.46 -3.70
CA ALA A 76 -10.90 -18.48 -2.67
C ALA A 76 -10.24 -19.84 -3.00
N ALA A 77 -9.96 -20.10 -4.28
CA ALA A 77 -9.34 -21.34 -4.74
C ALA A 77 -7.81 -21.24 -4.91
N TRP A 78 -7.23 -20.07 -4.64
CA TRP A 78 -5.78 -19.87 -4.80
C TRP A 78 -4.99 -20.62 -3.72
N PRO A 79 -3.77 -21.09 -4.05
CA PRO A 79 -2.92 -21.79 -3.09
C PRO A 79 -2.53 -20.87 -1.93
N VAL A 80 -2.47 -21.43 -0.73
CA VAL A 80 -2.10 -20.74 0.51
C VAL A 80 -0.74 -21.28 0.96
N ASP A 81 0.33 -20.67 0.45
CA ASP A 81 1.70 -21.19 0.62
C ASP A 81 2.42 -20.69 1.89
N GLY A 82 1.71 -20.01 2.80
CA GLY A 82 2.20 -19.61 4.13
C GLY A 82 3.40 -18.65 4.15
N ARG A 83 3.78 -18.05 3.01
CA ARG A 83 4.96 -17.20 2.84
C ARG A 83 4.60 -15.75 2.53
N CYS A 84 3.87 -15.14 3.43
CA CYS A 84 3.52 -13.73 3.32
C CYS A 84 3.40 -13.16 4.73
N ASP A 85 4.36 -12.36 5.19
CA ASP A 85 4.27 -11.67 6.49
C ASP A 85 3.66 -10.28 6.30
N VAL A 86 4.01 -9.63 5.19
CA VAL A 86 3.59 -8.28 4.83
C VAL A 86 2.97 -8.29 3.44
N ALA A 87 1.81 -7.66 3.29
CA ALA A 87 1.12 -7.55 2.01
C ALA A 87 0.82 -6.10 1.63
N VAL A 88 0.88 -5.79 0.34
CA VAL A 88 0.48 -4.49 -0.24
C VAL A 88 -0.50 -4.71 -1.39
N ILE A 89 -1.68 -4.10 -1.31
CA ILE A 89 -2.71 -4.13 -2.36
C ILE A 89 -2.84 -2.74 -3.00
N MET A 90 -2.78 -2.68 -4.32
CA MET A 90 -2.99 -1.46 -5.10
C MET A 90 -3.95 -1.75 -6.25
N PHE A 91 -4.80 -0.78 -6.59
CA PHE A 91 -5.87 -0.94 -7.60
C PHE A 91 -5.61 -0.14 -8.88
N GLU A 92 -4.34 -0.05 -9.32
CA GLU A 92 -3.99 0.70 -10.53
C GLU A 92 -4.00 -0.21 -11.77
N PRO A 93 -4.76 0.09 -12.83
CA PRO A 93 -4.77 -0.74 -14.05
C PRO A 93 -3.45 -0.67 -14.83
N PRO A 94 -3.07 -1.72 -15.58
CA PRO A 94 -1.85 -1.74 -16.37
C PRO A 94 -1.93 -0.78 -17.56
N ARG A 95 -0.78 -0.23 -17.96
CA ARG A 95 -0.71 0.67 -19.11
C ARG A 95 -0.77 -0.12 -20.42
N MET A 96 -1.55 0.40 -21.38
CA MET A 96 -1.81 -0.24 -22.69
C MET A 96 -0.54 -0.68 -23.46
N TYR A 97 0.57 0.06 -23.33
CA TYR A 97 1.79 -0.14 -24.13
C TYR A 97 2.92 -0.91 -23.40
N TYR A 98 2.68 -1.40 -22.18
CA TYR A 98 3.70 -2.10 -21.39
C TYR A 98 3.29 -3.56 -21.16
N GLU A 99 3.70 -4.45 -22.08
CA GLU A 99 3.33 -5.87 -22.07
C GLU A 99 3.67 -6.58 -20.74
N ARG A 100 4.80 -6.22 -20.10
CA ARG A 100 5.17 -6.76 -18.79
C ARG A 100 4.17 -6.42 -17.69
N GLU A 101 3.56 -5.24 -17.73
CA GLU A 101 2.56 -4.84 -16.73
C GLU A 101 1.24 -5.60 -16.94
N ARG A 102 0.90 -5.96 -18.20
CA ARG A 102 -0.32 -6.70 -18.51
C ARG A 102 -0.32 -8.13 -17.98
N ALA A 103 0.86 -8.71 -17.85
CA ALA A 103 1.05 -10.04 -17.29
C ALA A 103 0.89 -10.06 -15.76
N LEU A 104 0.94 -8.91 -15.09
CA LEU A 104 0.69 -8.81 -13.65
C LEU A 104 -0.83 -8.85 -13.36
N TRP A 105 -1.19 -9.34 -12.19
CA TRP A 105 -2.58 -9.39 -11.77
C TRP A 105 -2.97 -8.08 -11.09
N THR A 106 -3.99 -7.41 -11.63
CA THR A 106 -4.60 -6.22 -11.02
C THR A 106 -5.87 -6.60 -10.28
N PRO A 107 -5.98 -6.29 -8.97
CA PRO A 107 -7.21 -6.47 -8.20
C PRO A 107 -8.27 -5.47 -8.61
N GLN A 108 -9.54 -5.87 -8.48
CA GLN A 108 -10.69 -4.96 -8.50
C GLN A 108 -11.10 -4.56 -7.07
N PRO A 109 -11.62 -3.35 -6.84
CA PRO A 109 -12.05 -2.92 -5.50
C PRO A 109 -13.03 -3.89 -4.82
N SER A 110 -13.94 -4.51 -5.58
CA SER A 110 -14.90 -5.51 -5.08
C SER A 110 -14.25 -6.82 -4.61
N GLU A 111 -13.02 -7.10 -5.02
CA GLU A 111 -12.27 -8.29 -4.64
C GLU A 111 -11.46 -8.09 -3.34
N LEU A 112 -11.45 -6.87 -2.78
CA LEU A 112 -10.63 -6.50 -1.63
C LEU A 112 -10.83 -7.44 -0.45
N THR A 113 -12.08 -7.75 -0.10
CA THR A 113 -12.41 -8.58 1.05
C THR A 113 -11.93 -10.02 0.85
N ALA A 114 -12.14 -10.59 -0.34
CA ALA A 114 -11.69 -11.94 -0.66
C ALA A 114 -10.15 -12.03 -0.71
N LEU A 115 -9.49 -11.04 -1.29
CA LEU A 115 -8.04 -10.93 -1.34
C LEU A 115 -7.43 -10.77 0.05
N GLY A 116 -8.04 -9.94 0.90
CA GLY A 116 -7.64 -9.78 2.29
C GLY A 116 -7.74 -11.08 3.07
N ALA A 117 -8.85 -11.81 2.93
CA ALA A 117 -9.05 -13.10 3.60
C ALA A 117 -8.00 -14.14 3.16
N TRP A 118 -7.71 -14.19 1.86
CA TRP A 118 -6.66 -15.07 1.33
C TRP A 118 -5.27 -14.68 1.83
N LEU A 119 -4.92 -13.39 1.85
CA LEU A 119 -3.63 -12.92 2.38
C LEU A 119 -3.47 -13.23 3.87
N HIS A 120 -4.53 -13.05 4.65
CA HIS A 120 -4.54 -13.43 6.06
C HIS A 120 -4.31 -14.94 6.22
N ALA A 121 -4.97 -15.77 5.40
CA ALA A 121 -4.75 -17.22 5.38
C ALA A 121 -3.30 -17.58 4.97
N CYS A 122 -2.67 -16.80 4.09
CA CYS A 122 -1.27 -16.93 3.71
C CYS A 122 -0.27 -16.51 4.82
N GLY A 123 -0.76 -16.01 5.96
CA GLY A 123 0.04 -15.64 7.12
C GLY A 123 0.30 -14.14 7.28
N ALA A 124 -0.30 -13.28 6.43
CA ALA A 124 0.00 -11.86 6.46
C ALA A 124 -0.46 -11.24 7.78
N GLN A 125 0.49 -10.68 8.52
CA GLN A 125 0.23 -9.97 9.79
C GLN A 125 0.03 -8.48 9.54
N THR A 126 0.74 -7.93 8.55
CA THR A 126 0.63 -6.53 8.13
C THR A 126 0.05 -6.43 6.73
N LEU A 127 -1.03 -5.67 6.57
CA LEU A 127 -1.63 -5.38 5.28
C LEU A 127 -1.67 -3.87 5.03
N ALA A 128 -1.15 -3.43 3.88
CA ALA A 128 -1.35 -2.07 3.38
C ALA A 128 -2.22 -2.08 2.13
N VAL A 129 -3.26 -1.24 2.12
CA VAL A 129 -4.18 -1.09 0.99
C VAL A 129 -4.14 0.35 0.51
N VAL A 130 -3.75 0.55 -0.75
CA VAL A 130 -3.74 1.87 -1.39
C VAL A 130 -4.96 1.97 -2.29
N LEU A 131 -5.99 2.66 -1.80
CA LEU A 131 -7.24 2.87 -2.50
C LEU A 131 -7.19 4.17 -3.30
N PRO A 132 -7.48 4.13 -4.62
CA PRO A 132 -7.84 5.34 -5.34
C PRO A 132 -9.20 5.83 -4.82
N HIS A 133 -9.27 7.10 -4.43
CA HIS A 133 -10.52 7.72 -3.99
C HIS A 133 -11.02 8.72 -5.04
N ALA A 134 -12.20 8.44 -5.59
CA ALA A 134 -12.92 9.36 -6.47
C ALA A 134 -13.55 10.50 -5.64
N GLN A 135 -13.34 11.73 -6.08
CA GLN A 135 -13.86 12.93 -5.41
C GLN A 135 -15.40 12.94 -5.42
N GLY A 136 -16.01 13.25 -4.27
CA GLY A 136 -17.40 13.70 -4.18
C GLY A 136 -18.45 12.74 -3.62
N THR A 137 -18.10 11.56 -3.09
CA THR A 137 -19.09 10.53 -2.71
C THR A 137 -19.24 10.22 -1.23
N LEU A 138 -18.48 10.83 -0.31
CA LEU A 138 -18.57 10.48 1.11
C LEU A 138 -18.56 11.70 2.06
N PRO A 139 -19.49 11.77 3.03
CA PRO A 139 -19.45 12.73 4.15
C PRO A 139 -18.11 12.72 4.89
N GLU A 140 -17.64 13.90 5.34
CA GLU A 140 -16.34 14.12 6.02
C GLU A 140 -16.07 13.19 7.22
N SER A 141 -17.13 12.73 7.92
CA SER A 141 -17.02 11.79 9.04
C SER A 141 -16.56 10.38 8.62
N LEU A 142 -16.92 9.95 7.41
CA LEU A 142 -16.50 8.65 6.85
C LEU A 142 -15.10 8.73 6.22
N LYS A 143 -14.64 9.92 5.83
CA LYS A 143 -13.28 10.13 5.31
C LYS A 143 -12.17 9.84 6.33
N ARG A 144 -12.48 9.84 7.64
CA ARG A 144 -11.53 9.59 8.73
C ARG A 144 -11.61 8.19 9.34
N GLY A 145 -12.70 7.44 9.12
CA GLY A 145 -12.89 6.06 9.61
C GLY A 145 -12.97 5.05 8.46
N LEU A 146 -13.36 3.81 8.76
CA LEU A 146 -13.67 2.81 7.73
C LEU A 146 -14.91 3.27 6.96
N ALA A 147 -14.75 3.60 5.69
CA ALA A 147 -15.78 4.29 4.90
C ALA A 147 -16.71 3.34 4.15
N SER A 148 -16.26 2.12 3.90
CA SER A 148 -17.02 1.10 3.17
C SER A 148 -17.20 -0.17 4.00
N LEU A 149 -18.23 -0.95 3.64
CA LEU A 149 -18.44 -2.28 4.20
C LEU A 149 -17.25 -3.20 3.91
N ASP A 150 -16.57 -3.04 2.78
CA ASP A 150 -15.38 -3.81 2.44
C ASP A 150 -14.20 -3.49 3.37
N GLU A 151 -14.00 -2.22 3.70
CA GLU A 151 -12.96 -1.82 4.68
C GLU A 151 -13.29 -2.33 6.09
N GLN A 152 -14.57 -2.34 6.48
CA GLN A 152 -15.02 -2.93 7.75
C GLN A 152 -14.83 -4.44 7.80
N ALA A 153 -15.15 -5.13 6.70
CA ALA A 153 -14.92 -6.57 6.59
C ALA A 153 -13.42 -6.89 6.64
N LEU A 154 -12.58 -6.09 5.98
CA LEU A 154 -11.12 -6.22 6.02
C LEU A 154 -10.56 -6.00 7.44
N ALA A 155 -11.07 -5.00 8.15
CA ALA A 155 -10.71 -4.73 9.54
C ALA A 155 -11.08 -5.89 10.48
N ALA A 156 -12.19 -6.58 10.19
CA ALA A 156 -12.64 -7.73 10.98
C ALA A 156 -11.80 -9.00 10.76
N LEU A 157 -10.94 -9.05 9.73
CA LEU A 157 -10.07 -10.21 9.48
C LEU A 157 -8.95 -10.39 10.52
N GLY A 158 -8.64 -9.35 11.31
CA GLY A 158 -7.74 -9.48 12.46
C GLY A 158 -6.25 -9.34 12.16
N PHE A 159 -5.86 -8.62 11.10
CA PHE A 159 -4.46 -8.24 10.87
C PHE A 159 -3.88 -7.53 12.11
N GLU A 160 -2.65 -7.88 12.49
CA GLU A 160 -1.92 -7.16 13.54
C GLU A 160 -1.78 -5.68 13.18
N ARG A 161 -1.55 -5.39 11.90
CA ARG A 161 -1.49 -4.03 11.38
C ARG A 161 -2.23 -3.92 10.06
N LEU A 162 -3.25 -3.07 10.02
CA LEU A 162 -3.98 -2.74 8.79
C LEU A 162 -3.78 -1.25 8.45
N LEU A 163 -3.19 -0.97 7.29
CA LEU A 163 -2.95 0.37 6.79
C LEU A 163 -3.86 0.64 5.60
N ILE A 164 -4.75 1.62 5.70
CA ILE A 164 -5.63 2.04 4.60
C ILE A 164 -5.21 3.43 4.15
N LEU A 165 -4.64 3.52 2.95
CA LEU A 165 -4.18 4.77 2.36
C LEU A 165 -5.16 5.19 1.26
N ARG A 166 -5.83 6.32 1.46
CA ARG A 166 -6.74 6.88 0.45
C ARG A 166 -6.00 7.93 -0.37
N SER A 167 -5.66 7.61 -1.60
CA SER A 167 -5.04 8.59 -2.51
C SER A 167 -6.12 9.37 -3.25
N ALA A 168 -5.99 10.70 -3.28
CA ALA A 168 -6.80 11.53 -4.18
C ALA A 168 -6.44 11.17 -5.63
N GLU A 169 -7.43 10.76 -6.42
CA GLU A 169 -7.26 10.58 -7.86
C GLU A 169 -7.71 11.85 -8.58
N LYS A 170 -6.97 12.27 -9.62
CA LYS A 170 -7.47 13.26 -10.57
C LYS A 170 -8.72 12.64 -11.21
N PRO A 171 -9.88 13.32 -11.25
CA PRO A 171 -11.04 12.80 -11.98
C PRO A 171 -10.59 12.40 -13.38
N ALA A 172 -10.71 11.13 -13.73
CA ALA A 172 -10.38 10.67 -15.06
C ALA A 172 -11.20 11.54 -16.03
N GLU A 173 -10.53 12.25 -16.93
CA GLU A 173 -11.20 13.04 -17.95
C GLU A 173 -12.11 12.09 -18.72
N GLN A 174 -13.41 12.15 -18.42
CA GLN A 174 -14.41 11.38 -19.12
C GLN A 174 -14.21 11.69 -20.60
N ARG A 175 -14.04 10.64 -21.41
CA ARG A 175 -13.81 10.78 -22.84
C ARG A 175 -15.10 11.30 -23.45
N HIS A 176 -15.20 12.63 -23.57
CA HIS A 176 -16.39 13.33 -24.04
C HIS A 176 -16.76 12.81 -25.42
N LYS A 177 -17.93 12.16 -25.50
CA LYS A 177 -18.43 11.56 -26.75
C LYS A 177 -19.06 12.60 -27.68
N HIS A 178 -19.33 13.82 -27.19
CA HIS A 178 -20.03 14.86 -27.95
C HIS A 178 -19.32 16.23 -27.95
N PRO A 179 -19.38 16.98 -29.07
CA PRO A 179 -18.78 18.32 -29.18
C PRO A 179 -19.45 19.37 -28.30
N LEU A 180 -20.69 19.13 -27.84
CA LEU A 180 -21.39 20.01 -26.89
C LEU A 180 -20.87 19.88 -25.45
N ASP A 181 -20.31 18.71 -25.07
CA ASP A 181 -19.66 18.52 -23.76
C ASP A 181 -18.37 19.34 -23.64
N ALA A 182 -17.68 19.58 -24.77
CA ALA A 182 -16.49 20.42 -24.82
C ALA A 182 -16.81 21.89 -24.56
N LEU A 183 -17.97 22.37 -25.03
CA LEU A 183 -18.46 23.73 -24.83
C LEU A 183 -18.91 23.95 -23.38
N ALA A 184 -19.59 22.95 -22.78
CA ALA A 184 -19.92 22.95 -21.35
C ALA A 184 -18.65 22.95 -20.47
N HIS A 185 -17.64 22.15 -20.81
CA HIS A 185 -16.35 22.15 -20.10
C HIS A 185 -15.59 23.48 -20.23
N TRP A 186 -15.68 24.14 -21.38
CA TRP A 186 -15.07 25.45 -21.60
C TRP A 186 -15.77 26.53 -20.77
N MET A 187 -17.11 26.55 -20.77
CA MET A 187 -17.89 27.50 -19.96
C MET A 187 -17.71 27.27 -18.44
N LEU A 188 -17.60 26.02 -17.99
CA LEU A 188 -17.30 25.67 -16.60
C LEU A 188 -15.83 25.88 -16.21
N GLY A 189 -14.92 25.94 -17.19
CA GLY A 189 -13.49 26.19 -16.99
C GLY A 189 -13.17 27.58 -16.40
N VAL A 190 -14.05 28.56 -16.62
CA VAL A 190 -13.92 29.92 -16.05
C VAL A 190 -14.16 29.92 -14.53
N PHE A 191 -14.95 28.97 -14.00
CA PHE A 191 -15.18 28.79 -12.57
C PHE A 191 -14.13 27.93 -11.86
N LYS A 192 -13.13 27.40 -12.59
CA LYS A 192 -12.10 26.49 -12.06
C LYS A 192 -11.09 27.16 -11.10
N PHE A 193 -11.20 28.47 -10.90
CA PHE A 193 -10.42 29.23 -9.93
C PHE A 193 -10.86 29.06 -8.46
N MET A 194 -11.92 28.29 -8.19
CA MET A 194 -12.43 28.05 -6.84
C MET A 194 -12.37 26.59 -6.40
N VAL A 195 -11.46 25.78 -6.97
CA VAL A 195 -11.17 24.43 -6.46
C VAL A 195 -10.06 24.53 -5.40
N PRO A 196 -10.28 24.10 -4.15
CA PRO A 196 -9.27 24.18 -3.10
C PRO A 196 -7.98 23.45 -3.51
N THR A 197 -6.84 24.13 -3.40
CA THR A 197 -5.50 23.65 -3.79
C THR A 197 -5.02 22.38 -3.04
N GLN A 198 -5.80 21.88 -2.08
CA GLN A 198 -5.45 20.79 -1.16
C GLN A 198 -5.75 19.37 -1.71
N GLU A 199 -6.26 19.26 -2.94
CA GLU A 199 -6.67 17.97 -3.54
C GLU A 199 -5.90 17.63 -4.83
N GLN A 200 -4.67 18.11 -4.97
CA GLN A 200 -3.83 17.76 -6.12
C GLN A 200 -3.36 16.29 -6.04
N PRO A 201 -3.32 15.56 -7.18
CA PRO A 201 -2.88 14.17 -7.20
C PRO A 201 -1.43 14.07 -6.72
N VAL A 202 -1.22 13.25 -5.69
CA VAL A 202 0.11 13.02 -5.11
C VAL A 202 0.96 12.22 -6.08
N ARG A 203 2.25 12.58 -6.20
CA ARG A 203 3.19 11.84 -7.06
C ARG A 203 3.31 10.39 -6.58
N PRO A 204 3.26 9.38 -7.48
CA PRO A 204 3.35 7.98 -7.09
C PRO A 204 4.60 7.60 -6.29
N THR A 205 5.74 8.26 -6.56
CA THR A 205 6.98 8.07 -5.79
C THR A 205 6.83 8.51 -4.33
N LYS A 206 6.08 9.58 -4.08
CA LYS A 206 5.80 10.05 -2.71
C LYS A 206 4.84 9.13 -1.97
N ILE A 207 3.85 8.57 -2.67
CA ILE A 207 3.00 7.53 -2.09
C ILE A 207 3.84 6.31 -1.70
N ALA A 208 4.78 5.89 -2.54
CA ALA A 208 5.69 4.80 -2.22
C ALA A 208 6.58 5.08 -1.00
N GLU A 209 7.10 6.30 -0.85
CA GLU A 209 7.84 6.72 0.35
C GLU A 209 6.96 6.66 1.62
N ILE A 210 5.70 7.09 1.52
CA ILE A 210 4.73 7.06 2.64
C ILE A 210 4.40 5.62 3.03
N VAL A 211 4.11 4.75 2.05
CA VAL A 211 3.84 3.32 2.29
C VAL A 211 5.03 2.66 3.01
N ASP A 212 6.25 2.86 2.51
CA ASP A 212 7.47 2.34 3.14
C ASP A 212 7.65 2.85 4.57
N ALA A 213 7.45 4.15 4.82
CA ALA A 213 7.56 4.73 6.15
C ALA A 213 6.50 4.17 7.11
N LEU A 214 5.25 4.02 6.67
CA LEU A 214 4.16 3.47 7.51
C LEU A 214 4.37 1.99 7.82
N LEU A 215 4.82 1.19 6.86
CA LEU A 215 5.14 -0.22 7.10
C LEU A 215 6.22 -0.39 8.19
N GLN A 216 7.08 0.61 8.37
CA GLN A 216 8.13 0.58 9.40
C GLN A 216 7.67 1.15 10.76
N THR A 217 6.81 2.17 10.76
CA THR A 217 6.59 3.01 11.95
C THR A 217 5.16 2.99 12.49
N ALA A 218 4.19 2.50 11.72
CA ALA A 218 2.81 2.46 12.19
C ALA A 218 2.66 1.47 13.36
N PRO A 219 1.85 1.81 14.38
CA PRO A 219 1.57 0.91 15.49
C PRO A 219 0.77 -0.32 15.03
N ALA A 220 0.60 -1.30 15.92
CA ALA A 220 -0.40 -2.35 15.74
C ALA A 220 -1.82 -1.74 15.75
N GLY A 221 -2.74 -2.37 15.03
CA GLY A 221 -4.12 -1.91 14.83
C GLY A 221 -4.37 -1.32 13.44
N ILE A 222 -5.46 -0.57 13.33
CA ILE A 222 -5.95 -0.04 12.06
C ILE A 222 -5.54 1.43 11.94
N THR A 223 -4.77 1.75 10.90
CA THR A 223 -4.37 3.11 10.55
C THR A 223 -5.04 3.51 9.24
N VAL A 224 -5.83 4.57 9.26
CA VAL A 224 -6.45 5.14 8.05
C VAL A 224 -5.79 6.49 7.77
N LEU A 225 -5.26 6.67 6.56
CA LEU A 225 -4.81 7.97 6.06
C LEU A 225 -5.81 8.52 5.05
N SER A 226 -6.39 9.66 5.40
CA SER A 226 -7.26 10.42 4.51
C SER A 226 -6.46 11.08 3.36
N PRO A 227 -7.12 11.48 2.26
CA PRO A 227 -6.44 12.14 1.15
C PRO A 227 -5.72 13.44 1.55
N GLN A 228 -6.28 14.20 2.49
CA GLN A 228 -5.67 15.43 3.01
C GLN A 228 -4.38 15.15 3.78
N GLU A 229 -4.36 14.09 4.59
CA GLU A 229 -3.18 13.67 5.34
C GLU A 229 -2.11 13.11 4.40
N MET A 230 -2.51 12.32 3.41
CA MET A 230 -1.63 11.85 2.34
C MET A 230 -0.97 13.02 1.60
N TRP A 231 -1.74 14.05 1.25
CA TRP A 231 -1.20 15.25 0.63
C TRP A 231 -0.23 16.00 1.55
N ALA A 232 -0.60 16.22 2.82
CA ALA A 232 0.25 16.91 3.79
C ALA A 232 1.58 16.19 4.05
N LEU A 233 1.55 14.85 4.11
CA LEU A 233 2.74 14.01 4.24
C LEU A 233 3.60 14.04 2.97
N SER A 234 2.96 14.10 1.80
CA SER A 234 3.68 14.12 0.51
C SER A 234 4.54 15.37 0.29
N GLN A 235 4.20 16.49 0.96
CA GLN A 235 4.95 17.74 0.87
C GLN A 235 6.27 17.71 1.64
N ARG A 236 6.57 16.62 2.36
CA ARG A 236 7.74 16.52 3.24
C ARG A 236 8.86 15.67 2.65
N ASN A 237 10.03 15.86 3.24
CA ASN A 237 11.21 15.06 2.96
C ASN A 237 11.11 13.70 3.65
N ALA A 238 11.74 12.67 3.07
CA ALA A 238 11.61 11.28 3.54
C ALA A 238 12.10 11.07 4.98
N HIS A 239 13.10 11.82 5.44
CA HIS A 239 13.61 11.73 6.81
C HIS A 239 12.62 12.29 7.84
N ASP A 240 12.06 13.47 7.54
CA ASP A 240 11.06 14.13 8.39
C ASP A 240 9.73 13.37 8.41
N LEU A 241 9.41 12.67 7.31
CA LEU A 241 8.20 11.88 7.16
C LEU A 241 8.12 10.75 8.20
N ALA A 242 9.17 9.94 8.34
CA ALA A 242 9.20 8.84 9.29
C ALA A 242 9.12 9.33 10.74
N GLN A 243 9.84 10.43 11.06
CA GLN A 243 9.79 11.03 12.39
C GLN A 243 8.40 11.59 12.71
N GLN A 244 7.74 12.24 11.76
CA GLN A 244 6.43 12.81 11.99
C GLN A 244 5.33 11.76 12.11
N ILE A 245 5.40 10.68 11.30
CA ILE A 245 4.50 9.53 11.45
C ILE A 245 4.70 8.93 12.85
N ALA A 246 5.95 8.70 13.27
CA ALA A 246 6.24 8.19 14.61
C ALA A 246 5.72 9.13 15.72
N GLN A 247 5.97 10.45 15.62
CA GLN A 247 5.51 11.44 16.61
C GLN A 247 3.99 11.50 16.72
N ARG A 248 3.28 11.41 15.58
CA ARG A 248 1.82 11.41 15.56
C ARG A 248 1.24 10.26 16.38
N TRP A 249 1.81 9.07 16.25
CA TRP A 249 1.27 7.87 16.91
C TRP A 249 1.74 7.73 18.35
N HIS A 250 2.94 8.20 18.68
CA HIS A 250 3.42 8.25 20.06
C HIS A 250 2.70 9.32 20.92
N GLY A 251 2.05 10.32 20.31
CA GLY A 251 1.30 11.35 21.02
C GLY A 251 -0.18 11.04 21.28
N ALA A 252 -0.69 9.90 20.78
CA ALA A 252 -2.11 9.50 20.90
C ALA A 252 -2.34 8.34 21.89
N SER A 253 -1.32 8.01 22.71
CA SER A 253 -1.37 6.97 23.76
C SER A 253 -1.77 7.54 25.11
#